data_AF-A0A0N4UEI1-F1
#
_entry.id   AF-A0A0N4UEI1-F1
#
_cell.length_a   1.000
_cell.length_b   1.000
_cell.length_c   1.000
_cell.angle_alpha   90.00
_cell.angle_beta   90.00
_cell.angle_gamma   90.00
#
_symmetry.space_group_name_H-M   'P 1'
#
loop_
_entity.id
_entity.type
_entity.pdbx_description
1 polymer ?
#
loop_
_entity_poly.entity_id
_entity_poly.type
_entity_poly.pdbx_seq_one_letter_code
_entity_poly.pdbx_strand_id
1 'polypeptide(L)'
;MSLKIGTILSSLYESIAISEAPFCSRIALQYLFDIRVLYLMLSCDSLRILLPSFEKKLDPFDFSLLSSPVMRNARIAAQRYSVLFGYILSDFVPNKELSLSPSYSAVVDISPRIMDIARFSLLPRLSKTSKNLSFKMECLDSSSSLNRKNEIGNSPSVRNSSSLSSFYKIPSWFGS
;
A
#
# COMPACT_ATOMS: atom_id res chain seq x y z
N MET A 1 -9.46 33.39 -4.96
CA MET A 1 -7.97 33.38 -5.01
C MET A 1 -7.45 32.13 -5.68
N SER A 2 -8.00 30.96 -5.32
CA SER A 2 -7.76 29.65 -5.93
C SER A 2 -7.71 29.66 -7.47
N LEU A 3 -8.70 30.26 -8.15
CA LEU A 3 -8.78 30.27 -9.61
C LEU A 3 -7.56 30.95 -10.26
N LYS A 4 -7.12 32.10 -9.74
CA LYS A 4 -5.94 32.83 -10.27
C LYS A 4 -4.66 32.03 -10.12
N ILE A 5 -4.51 31.35 -8.97
CA ILE A 5 -3.37 30.46 -8.72
C ILE A 5 -3.45 29.26 -9.70
N GLY A 6 -4.64 28.69 -9.87
CA GLY A 6 -4.88 27.61 -10.82
C GLY A 6 -4.51 27.96 -12.25
N THR A 7 -4.86 29.16 -12.72
CA THR A 7 -4.50 29.62 -14.07
C THR A 7 -2.99 29.83 -14.24
N ILE A 8 -2.30 30.36 -13.23
CA ILE A 8 -0.83 30.55 -13.27
C ILE A 8 -0.12 29.20 -13.25
N LEU A 9 -0.56 28.27 -12.41
CA LEU A 9 0.00 26.92 -12.39
C LEU A 9 -0.28 26.19 -13.70
N SER A 10 -1.50 26.34 -14.24
CA SER A 10 -1.86 25.73 -15.52
C SER A 10 -0.95 26.19 -16.65
N SER A 11 -0.61 27.48 -16.76
CA SER A 11 0.28 27.97 -17.81
C SER A 11 1.72 27.41 -17.68
N LEU A 12 2.20 27.24 -16.44
CA LEU A 12 3.49 26.60 -16.18
C LEU A 12 3.48 25.13 -16.63
N TYR A 13 2.46 24.36 -16.25
CA TYR A 13 2.34 22.95 -16.64
C TYR A 13 2.08 22.78 -18.14
N GLU A 14 1.37 23.72 -18.77
CA GLU A 14 1.13 23.74 -20.20
C GLU A 14 2.45 23.86 -20.98
N SER A 15 3.38 24.71 -20.53
CA SER A 15 4.71 24.82 -21.14
C SER A 15 5.49 23.49 -21.11
N ILE A 16 5.31 22.71 -20.03
CA ILE A 16 5.93 21.38 -19.87
C ILE A 16 5.20 20.34 -20.72
N ALA A 17 3.86 20.42 -20.81
CA ALA A 17 3.06 19.50 -21.60
C ALA A 17 3.38 19.58 -23.09
N ILE A 18 3.51 20.82 -23.60
CA ILE A 18 3.85 21.12 -25.01
C ILE A 18 5.30 20.76 -25.33
N SER A 19 6.21 20.85 -24.34
CA SER A 19 7.60 20.46 -24.53
C SER A 19 7.71 18.99 -24.97
N GLU A 20 8.37 18.75 -26.10
CA GLU A 20 8.70 17.42 -26.62
C GLU A 20 9.94 16.81 -25.94
N ALA A 21 10.46 17.45 -24.89
CA ALA A 21 11.58 16.92 -24.14
C ALA A 21 11.25 15.51 -23.59
N PRO A 22 12.17 14.53 -23.77
CA PRO A 22 11.95 13.20 -23.22
C PRO A 22 12.01 13.26 -21.70
N PHE A 23 10.95 12.78 -21.04
CA PHE A 23 10.91 12.61 -19.59
C PHE A 23 11.13 11.13 -19.26
N CYS A 24 11.85 10.88 -18.17
CA CYS A 24 11.77 9.56 -17.52
C CYS A 24 10.33 9.34 -17.05
N SER A 25 9.83 8.10 -17.14
CA SER A 25 8.45 7.73 -16.74
C SER A 25 8.09 8.21 -15.33
N ARG A 26 9.04 8.17 -14.39
CA ARG A 26 8.88 8.67 -13.02
C ARG A 26 8.51 10.16 -12.98
N ILE A 27 9.15 10.99 -13.82
CA ILE A 27 8.91 12.43 -13.86
C ILE A 27 7.55 12.72 -14.51
N ALA A 28 7.22 12.03 -15.60
CA ALA A 28 5.89 12.15 -16.21
C ALA A 28 4.77 11.73 -15.23
N LEU A 29 4.99 10.67 -14.46
CA LEU A 29 4.06 10.20 -13.42
C LEU A 29 3.91 11.23 -12.30
N GLN A 30 5.01 11.85 -11.87
CA GLN A 30 4.99 12.90 -10.85
C GLN A 30 4.17 14.10 -11.32
N TYR A 31 4.39 14.59 -12.55
CA TYR A 31 3.58 15.69 -13.08
C TYR A 31 2.10 15.33 -13.22
N LEU A 32 1.79 14.10 -13.64
CA LEU A 32 0.42 13.63 -13.69
C LEU A 32 -0.22 13.60 -12.30
N PHE A 33 0.50 13.12 -11.29
CA PHE A 33 0.05 13.15 -9.90
C PHE A 33 -0.18 14.59 -9.42
N ASP A 34 0.76 15.49 -9.65
CA ASP A 34 0.70 16.88 -9.22
C ASP A 34 -0.51 17.62 -9.83
N ILE A 35 -0.72 17.48 -11.15
CA ILE A 35 -1.88 18.10 -11.82
C ILE A 35 -3.19 17.54 -11.28
N ARG A 36 -3.27 16.23 -10.99
CA ARG A 36 -4.46 15.63 -10.36
C ARG A 36 -4.71 16.22 -8.97
N VAL A 37 -3.68 16.37 -8.14
CA VAL A 37 -3.80 17.01 -6.81
C VAL A 37 -4.24 18.46 -6.94
N LEU A 38 -3.59 19.23 -7.81
CA LEU A 38 -3.89 20.65 -8.04
C LEU A 38 -5.30 20.84 -8.59
N TYR A 39 -5.74 20.00 -9.52
CA TYR A 39 -7.11 20.03 -10.05
C TYR A 39 -8.13 19.75 -8.93
N LEU A 40 -7.88 18.74 -8.08
CA LEU A 40 -8.77 18.41 -6.97
C LEU A 40 -8.82 19.52 -5.89
N MET A 41 -7.71 20.23 -5.67
CA MET A 41 -7.66 21.32 -4.69
C MET A 41 -8.26 22.62 -5.22
N LEU A 42 -7.95 22.99 -6.48
CA LEU A 42 -8.28 24.30 -7.05
C LEU A 42 -9.54 24.29 -7.92
N SER A 43 -10.03 23.11 -8.33
CA SER A 43 -11.18 22.94 -9.23
C SER A 43 -11.07 23.75 -10.53
N CYS A 44 -9.86 23.86 -11.09
CA CYS A 44 -9.58 24.66 -12.28
C CYS A 44 -9.62 23.80 -13.55
N ASP A 45 -10.54 24.09 -14.47
CA ASP A 45 -10.71 23.33 -15.72
C ASP A 45 -9.47 23.34 -16.61
N SER A 46 -8.67 24.41 -16.60
CA SER A 46 -7.43 24.49 -17.38
C SER A 46 -6.46 23.36 -17.01
N LEU A 47 -6.37 22.99 -15.72
CA LEU A 47 -5.56 21.85 -15.26
C LEU A 47 -6.15 20.51 -15.73
N ARG A 48 -7.48 20.38 -15.75
CA ARG A 48 -8.17 19.16 -16.22
C ARG A 48 -7.86 18.86 -17.68
N ILE A 49 -7.78 19.90 -18.52
CA ILE A 49 -7.47 19.78 -19.95
C ILE A 49 -6.04 19.28 -20.19
N LEU A 50 -5.10 19.52 -19.26
CA LEU A 50 -3.72 19.07 -19.38
C LEU A 50 -3.53 17.58 -19.05
N LEU A 51 -4.45 16.96 -18.31
CA LEU A 51 -4.32 15.55 -17.88
C LEU A 51 -4.04 14.59 -19.04
N PRO A 52 -4.81 14.59 -20.15
CA PRO A 52 -4.55 13.68 -21.27
C PRO A 52 -3.18 13.88 -21.92
N SER A 53 -2.63 15.10 -21.89
CA SER A 53 -1.30 15.39 -22.45
C SER A 53 -0.18 14.75 -21.64
N PHE A 54 -0.31 14.69 -20.32
CA PHE A 54 0.65 13.99 -19.46
C PHE A 54 0.43 12.47 -19.48
N GLU A 55 -0.81 12.01 -19.57
CA GLU A 55 -1.13 10.57 -19.71
C GLU A 55 -0.49 9.98 -20.98
N LYS A 56 -0.47 10.73 -22.09
CA LYS A 56 0.21 10.34 -23.34
C LYS A 56 1.74 10.28 -23.25
N LYS A 57 2.36 10.93 -22.26
CA LYS A 57 3.82 10.89 -22.04
C LYS A 57 4.26 9.63 -21.27
N LEU A 58 3.31 8.86 -20.74
CA LEU A 58 3.58 7.59 -20.08
C LEU A 58 3.40 6.42 -21.04
N ASP A 59 4.11 5.33 -20.76
CA ASP A 59 3.84 4.08 -21.45
C ASP A 59 2.40 3.60 -21.12
N PRO A 60 1.59 3.20 -22.13
CA PRO A 60 0.21 2.79 -21.90
C PRO A 60 0.05 1.63 -20.90
N PHE A 61 1.02 0.70 -20.87
CA PHE A 61 0.99 -0.42 -19.93
C PHE A 61 1.22 0.08 -18.49
N ASP A 62 2.26 0.89 -18.27
CA ASP A 62 2.54 1.49 -16.96
C ASP A 62 1.36 2.34 -16.48
N PHE A 63 0.79 3.16 -17.36
CA PHE A 63 -0.37 3.99 -17.02
C PHE A 63 -1.57 3.14 -16.62
N SER A 64 -1.84 2.03 -17.30
CA SER A 64 -2.95 1.13 -16.96
C SER A 64 -2.83 0.58 -15.54
N LEU A 65 -1.62 0.19 -15.11
CA LEU A 65 -1.33 -0.32 -13.76
C LEU A 65 -1.38 0.77 -12.70
N LEU A 66 -0.90 1.97 -13.02
CA LEU A 66 -0.70 3.06 -12.06
C LEU A 66 -1.88 4.05 -11.98
N SER A 67 -2.78 4.07 -12.96
CA SER A 67 -3.89 5.04 -13.06
C SER A 67 -4.75 5.10 -11.78
N SER A 68 -5.17 3.93 -11.28
CA SER A 68 -5.98 3.76 -10.06
C SER A 68 -5.25 4.17 -8.78
N PRO A 69 -4.05 3.62 -8.46
CA PRO A 69 -3.33 4.05 -7.26
C PRO A 69 -2.92 5.52 -7.30
N VAL A 70 -2.56 6.07 -8.46
CA VAL A 70 -2.27 7.52 -8.60
C VAL A 70 -3.51 8.35 -8.32
N MET A 71 -4.67 7.99 -8.87
CA MET A 71 -5.92 8.72 -8.61
C MET A 71 -6.31 8.66 -7.13
N ARG A 72 -6.21 7.48 -6.50
CA ARG A 72 -6.46 7.31 -5.07
C ARG A 72 -5.53 8.16 -4.23
N ASN A 73 -4.22 8.11 -4.50
CA ASN A 73 -3.23 8.88 -3.75
C ASN A 73 -3.41 10.39 -3.95
N ALA A 74 -3.76 10.84 -5.16
CA ALA A 74 -4.02 12.26 -5.43
C ALA A 74 -5.22 12.77 -4.63
N ARG A 75 -6.29 11.97 -4.49
CA ARG A 75 -7.43 12.29 -3.62
C ARG A 75 -7.03 12.39 -2.15
N ILE A 76 -6.25 11.43 -1.64
CA ILE A 76 -5.75 11.45 -0.26
C ILE A 76 -4.87 12.68 0.00
N ALA A 77 -3.97 12.99 -0.93
CA ALA A 77 -3.10 14.17 -0.84
C ALA A 77 -3.93 15.45 -0.86
N ALA A 78 -4.85 15.60 -1.81
CA ALA A 78 -5.76 16.75 -1.87
C ALA A 78 -6.54 16.92 -0.56
N GLN A 79 -7.12 15.86 -0.01
CA GLN A 79 -7.81 15.91 1.29
C GLN A 79 -6.91 16.39 2.44
N ARG A 80 -5.69 15.86 2.54
CA ARG A 80 -4.73 16.27 3.58
C ARG A 80 -4.33 17.73 3.42
N TYR A 81 -4.08 18.17 2.19
CA TYR A 81 -3.73 19.56 1.91
C TYR A 81 -4.92 20.52 2.06
N SER A 82 -6.15 20.07 1.80
CA SER A 82 -7.36 20.87 2.05
C SER A 82 -7.53 21.23 3.52
N VAL A 83 -7.07 20.37 4.46
CA VAL A 83 -7.04 20.71 5.89
C VAL A 83 -6.04 21.84 6.18
N LEU A 84 -4.89 21.86 5.49
CA LEU A 84 -3.85 22.87 5.66
C LEU A 84 -4.19 24.20 4.97
N PHE A 85 -4.79 24.13 3.78
CA PHE A 85 -5.07 25.27 2.91
C PHE A 85 -6.55 25.64 2.84
N GLY A 86 -7.39 25.16 3.77
CA GLY A 86 -8.83 25.42 3.78
C GLY A 86 -9.17 26.91 3.70
N TYR A 87 -8.34 27.78 4.27
CA TYR A 87 -8.51 29.24 4.18
C TYR A 87 -8.28 29.82 2.76
N ILE A 88 -7.49 29.14 1.92
CA ILE A 88 -7.17 29.55 0.54
C ILE A 88 -8.15 28.93 -0.45
N LEU A 89 -8.66 27.74 -0.13
CA LEU A 89 -9.57 26.95 -0.95
C LEU A 89 -11.02 27.19 -0.53
N SER A 90 -11.64 28.22 -1.11
CA SER A 90 -12.97 28.70 -0.69
C SER A 90 -14.11 27.68 -0.86
N ASP A 91 -13.94 26.63 -1.67
CA ASP A 91 -15.03 25.72 -2.08
C ASP A 91 -14.62 24.24 -2.08
N PHE A 92 -14.05 23.73 -0.99
CA PHE A 92 -13.85 22.28 -0.88
C PHE A 92 -15.19 21.59 -0.58
N VAL A 93 -15.75 20.89 -1.58
CA VAL A 93 -16.90 20.01 -1.39
C VAL A 93 -16.37 18.66 -0.88
N PRO A 94 -16.60 18.29 0.40
CA PRO A 94 -16.19 16.99 0.90
C PRO A 94 -16.98 15.90 0.16
N ASN A 95 -16.31 15.14 -0.72
CA ASN A 95 -16.90 13.95 -1.31
C ASN A 95 -17.04 12.87 -0.22
N LYS A 96 -18.27 12.44 0.05
CA LYS A 96 -18.65 11.52 1.15
C LYS A 96 -18.07 10.09 0.99
N GLU A 97 -17.43 9.77 -0.13
CA GLU A 97 -16.93 8.42 -0.43
C GLU A 97 -15.59 8.04 0.23
N LEU A 98 -14.98 8.92 1.02
CA LEU A 98 -13.63 8.72 1.52
C LEU A 98 -13.57 8.80 3.05
N SER A 99 -14.21 7.85 3.72
CA SER A 99 -13.67 7.44 5.01
C SER A 99 -12.30 6.81 4.75
N LEU A 100 -11.24 7.59 4.89
CA LEU A 100 -9.89 7.05 4.90
C LEU A 100 -9.88 5.90 5.92
N SER A 101 -9.35 4.74 5.50
CA SER A 101 -9.15 3.65 6.47
C SER A 101 -8.39 4.22 7.67
N PRO A 102 -8.77 3.89 8.92
CA PRO A 102 -8.10 4.41 10.12
C PRO A 102 -6.56 4.30 10.07
N SER A 103 -6.04 3.33 9.32
CA SER A 103 -4.61 3.17 9.03
C SER A 103 -3.92 4.40 8.40
N TYR A 104 -4.64 5.26 7.67
CA TYR A 104 -4.09 6.49 7.08
C TYR A 104 -4.03 7.67 8.06
N SER A 105 -4.75 7.58 9.18
CA SER A 105 -4.76 8.57 10.26
C SER A 105 -3.95 8.12 11.47
N ALA A 106 -3.58 6.84 11.53
CA ALA A 106 -2.68 6.31 12.53
C ALA A 106 -1.28 6.91 12.32
N VAL A 107 -0.84 7.73 13.26
CA VAL A 107 0.60 7.97 13.47
C VAL A 107 1.17 6.64 13.93
N VAL A 108 1.73 5.86 13.00
CA VAL A 108 2.46 4.66 13.34
C VAL A 108 3.83 5.11 13.78
N ASP A 109 4.11 5.02 15.08
CA ASP A 109 5.50 5.06 15.57
C ASP A 109 6.25 3.93 14.86
N ILE A 110 7.07 4.30 13.89
CA ILE A 110 8.00 3.39 13.21
C ILE A 110 9.22 3.18 14.12
N SER A 111 9.00 2.95 15.42
CA SER A 111 10.00 2.27 16.22
C SER A 111 9.97 0.81 15.76
N PRO A 112 11.10 0.19 15.38
CA PRO A 112 11.11 -1.24 15.14
C PRO A 112 10.65 -1.90 16.43
N ARG A 113 9.44 -2.46 16.45
CA ARG A 113 8.93 -3.21 17.59
C ARG A 113 9.74 -4.51 17.65
N ILE A 114 10.82 -4.48 18.42
CA ILE A 114 11.70 -5.63 18.66
C ILE A 114 10.91 -6.79 19.32
N MET A 115 9.72 -6.50 19.87
CA MET A 115 8.90 -7.46 20.61
C MET A 115 8.02 -8.37 19.74
N ASP A 116 7.75 -8.04 18.48
CA ASP A 116 6.84 -8.81 17.61
C ASP A 116 7.56 -9.66 16.55
N ILE A 117 8.88 -9.82 16.67
CA ILE A 117 9.63 -10.73 15.81
C ILE A 117 9.34 -12.15 16.31
N ALA A 118 8.63 -12.94 15.48
CA ALA A 118 8.60 -14.39 15.64
C ALA A 118 10.05 -14.86 15.73
N ARG A 119 10.49 -15.22 16.95
CA ARG A 119 11.83 -15.77 17.17
C ARG A 119 12.01 -16.85 16.13
N PHE A 120 13.03 -16.71 15.26
CA PHE A 120 13.47 -17.79 14.40
C PHE A 120 13.51 -19.04 15.27
N SER A 121 12.73 -20.06 14.89
CA SER A 121 12.78 -21.35 15.57
C SER A 121 14.26 -21.75 15.59
N LEU A 122 14.78 -22.03 16.79
CA LEU A 122 16.17 -22.43 16.98
C LEU A 122 16.51 -23.48 15.93
N LEU A 123 17.41 -23.14 14.99
CA LEU A 123 17.89 -24.09 14.00
C LEU A 123 18.38 -25.33 14.75
N PRO A 124 17.91 -26.54 14.39
CA PRO A 124 18.39 -27.76 15.00
C PRO A 124 19.91 -27.80 14.89
N ARG A 125 20.59 -27.76 16.04
CA ARG A 125 22.04 -27.86 16.05
C ARG A 125 22.41 -29.26 15.59
N LEU A 126 23.13 -29.36 14.47
CA LEU A 126 23.75 -30.59 14.03
C LEU A 126 24.77 -31.00 15.11
N SER A 127 24.38 -31.90 16.01
CA SER A 127 25.30 -32.48 16.98
C SER A 127 26.30 -33.33 16.20
N LYS A 128 27.60 -32.99 16.35
CA LYS A 128 28.72 -33.67 15.70
C LYS A 128 28.54 -35.18 15.78
N THR A 129 28.60 -35.82 14.62
CA THR A 129 28.60 -37.26 14.40
C THR A 129 29.64 -37.93 15.30
N SER A 130 29.21 -38.43 16.46
CA SER A 130 29.95 -39.46 17.18
C SER A 130 29.71 -40.76 16.45
N LYS A 131 30.81 -41.30 15.90
CA LYS A 131 30.89 -42.59 15.26
C LYS A 131 30.28 -43.64 16.17
N ASN A 132 29.09 -44.13 15.83
CA ASN A 132 28.63 -45.49 16.08
C ASN A 132 27.33 -45.71 15.30
N LEU A 133 27.47 -46.26 14.09
CA LEU A 133 26.36 -46.83 13.34
C LEU A 133 25.69 -47.91 14.19
N SER A 134 24.42 -47.72 14.54
CA SER A 134 23.42 -48.80 14.71
C SER A 134 22.18 -48.25 15.42
N PHE A 135 21.31 -47.50 14.74
CA PHE A 135 19.92 -47.45 15.19
C PHE A 135 18.96 -47.41 14.01
N LYS A 136 18.06 -48.38 14.04
CA LYS A 136 16.95 -48.63 13.12
C LYS A 136 16.14 -47.36 12.84
N MET A 137 15.83 -47.18 11.56
CA MET A 137 14.73 -46.34 11.11
C MET A 137 13.45 -47.16 11.24
N GLU A 138 12.65 -46.90 12.29
CA GLU A 138 11.27 -47.36 12.39
C GLU A 138 10.36 -46.13 12.23
N CYS A 139 9.49 -46.20 11.21
CA CYS A 139 8.40 -45.27 10.92
C CYS A 139 7.58 -44.95 12.16
N LEU A 140 6.93 -43.78 12.19
CA LEU A 140 5.53 -43.77 12.61
C LEU A 140 4.72 -42.88 11.67
N ASP A 141 3.79 -43.59 11.03
CA ASP A 141 2.83 -43.16 10.06
C ASP A 141 1.82 -42.14 10.58
N SER A 142 1.14 -41.59 9.58
CA SER A 142 -0.06 -40.79 9.59
C SER A 142 -1.17 -41.32 10.51
N SER A 143 -1.99 -40.37 11.01
CA SER A 143 -3.42 -40.51 11.30
C SER A 143 -3.87 -41.56 12.33
N SER A 144 -4.34 -41.10 13.50
CA SER A 144 -5.55 -41.65 14.14
C SER A 144 -5.99 -40.89 15.41
N SER A 145 -7.31 -40.76 15.52
CA SER A 145 -8.15 -40.71 16.73
C SER A 145 -7.92 -39.59 17.78
N LEU A 146 -8.84 -38.63 17.92
CA LEU A 146 -10.11 -38.69 18.67
C LEU A 146 -9.96 -38.95 20.18
N ASN A 147 -10.45 -37.94 20.93
CA ASN A 147 -11.09 -38.00 22.24
C ASN A 147 -10.24 -38.14 23.52
N ARG A 148 -10.27 -37.06 24.32
CA ARG A 148 -10.53 -36.97 25.79
C ARG A 148 -10.07 -35.56 26.24
N LYS A 149 -10.92 -34.54 26.34
CA LYS A 149 -11.97 -34.20 27.34
C LYS A 149 -11.49 -34.13 28.79
N ASN A 150 -11.79 -32.97 29.41
CA ASN A 150 -11.79 -32.58 30.84
C ASN A 150 -10.41 -32.08 31.34
N GLU A 151 -10.20 -30.95 32.03
CA GLU A 151 -10.98 -30.18 33.02
C GLU A 151 -10.54 -28.68 33.05
N ILE A 152 -11.46 -27.71 33.00
CA ILE A 152 -11.96 -26.83 34.10
C ILE A 152 -11.05 -25.63 34.44
N GLY A 153 -11.55 -24.40 34.21
CA GLY A 153 -10.96 -23.16 34.76
C GLY A 153 -11.38 -21.82 34.12
N ASN A 154 -12.61 -21.36 34.40
CA ASN A 154 -13.09 -19.96 34.51
C ASN A 154 -12.95 -18.92 33.34
N SER A 155 -14.03 -18.80 32.54
CA SER A 155 -14.90 -17.61 32.27
C SER A 155 -14.33 -16.22 31.87
N PRO A 156 -15.13 -15.33 31.21
CA PRO A 156 -15.61 -15.38 29.82
C PRO A 156 -15.39 -14.04 29.05
N SER A 157 -15.72 -14.02 27.75
CA SER A 157 -16.04 -12.85 26.91
C SER A 157 -14.88 -12.01 26.33
N VAL A 158 -14.55 -12.21 25.04
CA VAL A 158 -14.79 -11.27 23.91
C VAL A 158 -14.13 -11.82 22.61
N ARG A 159 -14.99 -12.18 21.64
CA ARG A 159 -14.90 -12.15 20.16
C ARG A 159 -13.67 -12.75 19.41
N ASN A 160 -13.91 -13.97 18.90
CA ASN A 160 -13.85 -14.44 17.50
C ASN A 160 -12.90 -13.80 16.46
N SER A 161 -12.07 -14.69 15.90
CA SER A 161 -11.54 -14.80 14.51
C SER A 161 -10.55 -13.72 14.04
N SER A 162 -9.42 -14.03 13.38
CA SER A 162 -9.06 -15.22 12.60
C SER A 162 -7.54 -15.46 12.64
N SER A 163 -7.16 -16.71 12.92
CA SER A 163 -5.79 -17.22 12.82
C SER A 163 -5.32 -17.24 11.36
N LEU A 164 -4.21 -16.55 11.06
CA LEU A 164 -3.56 -16.50 9.74
C LEU A 164 -2.66 -17.74 9.44
N SER A 165 -2.88 -18.87 10.10
CA SER A 165 -2.06 -20.08 9.92
C SER A 165 -2.51 -20.98 8.75
N SER A 166 -3.03 -20.40 7.66
CA SER A 166 -3.44 -21.16 6.47
C SER A 166 -3.16 -20.44 5.14
N PHE A 167 -1.92 -20.02 4.93
CA PHE A 167 -1.43 -19.71 3.57
C PHE A 167 -0.12 -20.48 3.29
N TYR A 168 -0.21 -21.81 3.29
CA TYR A 168 0.71 -22.66 2.55
C TYR A 168 0.16 -22.82 1.13
N LYS A 169 0.77 -22.10 0.17
CA LYS A 169 0.93 -22.39 -1.27
C LYS A 169 1.15 -21.07 -2.01
N ILE A 170 2.39 -20.57 -1.97
CA ILE A 170 2.88 -19.70 -3.05
C ILE A 170 3.90 -20.55 -3.82
N PRO A 171 3.73 -20.73 -5.14
CA PRO A 171 4.55 -21.62 -5.93
C PRO A 171 5.97 -21.06 -6.09
N SER A 172 6.93 -21.96 -6.07
CA SER A 172 8.26 -21.80 -6.66
C SER A 172 8.16 -21.10 -8.02
N TRP A 173 8.67 -19.86 -8.12
CA TRP A 173 8.74 -19.11 -9.38
C TRP A 173 10.17 -18.92 -9.90
N PHE A 174 11.16 -19.48 -9.21
CA PHE A 174 12.51 -19.65 -9.73
C PHE A 174 12.92 -21.10 -9.54
N GLY A 175 12.69 -21.90 -10.59
CA GLY A 175 13.18 -23.26 -10.73
C GLY A 175 14.37 -23.28 -11.66
N SER A 176 15.54 -23.60 -11.08
CA SER A 176 16.72 -24.32 -11.60
C SER A 176 17.94 -23.84 -10.85
#